data_AF-A0A0A9WA70-F1
#
_entry.id   AF-A0A0A9WA70-F1
#
_cell.length_a   1.000
_cell.length_b   1.000
_cell.length_c   1.000
_cell.angle_alpha   90.00
_cell.angle_beta   90.00
_cell.angle_gamma   90.00
#
_symmetry.space_group_name_H-M   'P 1'
#
loop_
_entity.id
_entity.type
_entity.pdbx_description
1 polymer ?
#
loop_
_entity_poly.entity_id
_entity_poly.type
_entity_poly.pdbx_seq_one_letter_code
_entity_poly.pdbx_strand_id
1 'polypeptide(L)'
;VDQYGECIENACELLQGWVDTFESESRAVQLQLLTATVKVFLKNPINAKDIVLHVFEIATKNADSPDVRDRAFIYWRLLSTDPKAAIQVVLSPKKAVEFEDNRYSYTPEV
;
A
#
# COMPACT_ATOMS: atom_id res chain seq x y z
N VAL A 1 0.78 -14.73 -22.38
CA VAL A 1 -0.21 -13.63 -22.51
C VAL A 1 -0.15 -12.86 -21.20
N ASP A 2 0.55 -11.72 -21.22
CA ASP A 2 0.79 -10.85 -20.07
C ASP A 2 -0.52 -10.32 -19.48
N GLN A 3 -0.81 -10.64 -18.21
CA GLN A 3 -1.99 -10.12 -17.49
C GLN A 3 -1.63 -9.14 -16.36
N TYR A 4 -0.41 -8.60 -16.34
CA TYR A 4 -0.01 -7.53 -15.42
C TYR A 4 0.86 -6.45 -16.07
N GLY A 5 0.94 -6.46 -17.41
CA GLY A 5 1.85 -5.64 -18.21
C GLY A 5 1.41 -4.20 -18.45
N GLU A 6 0.26 -3.76 -17.94
CA GLU A 6 -0.06 -2.33 -17.92
C GLU A 6 0.49 -1.71 -16.63
N CYS A 7 1.81 -1.54 -16.61
CA CYS A 7 2.40 -0.45 -15.87
C CYS A 7 1.66 0.82 -16.30
N ILE A 8 0.86 1.39 -15.41
CA ILE A 8 0.39 2.76 -15.54
C ILE A 8 1.67 3.60 -15.64
N GLU A 9 2.09 3.97 -16.85
CA GLU A 9 3.37 4.65 -17.11
C GLU A 9 3.49 5.93 -16.28
N ASN A 10 2.35 6.57 -16.00
CA ASN A 10 2.22 7.79 -15.21
C ASN A 10 1.95 7.56 -13.70
N ALA A 11 1.94 6.32 -13.19
CA ALA A 11 1.63 6.09 -11.77
C ALA A 11 2.70 6.68 -10.85
N CYS A 12 3.97 6.64 -11.25
CA CYS A 12 5.04 7.28 -10.47
C CYS A 12 4.86 8.79 -10.42
N GLU A 13 4.53 9.43 -11.54
CA GLU A 13 4.33 10.89 -11.64
C GLU A 13 3.13 11.35 -10.80
N LEU A 14 1.99 10.63 -10.89
CA LEU A 14 0.80 10.93 -10.09
C LEU A 14 1.05 10.74 -8.59
N LEU A 15 1.72 9.63 -8.22
CA LEU A 15 2.06 9.39 -6.82
C LEU A 15 3.02 10.44 -6.29
N GLN A 16 3.95 10.94 -7.10
CA GLN A 16 4.91 11.95 -6.66
C GLN A 16 4.20 13.19 -6.15
N GLY A 17 3.21 13.71 -6.89
CA GLY A 17 2.45 14.88 -6.46
C GLY A 17 1.68 14.68 -5.15
N TRP A 18 1.23 13.46 -4.86
CA TRP A 18 0.58 13.14 -3.57
C TRP A 18 1.58 12.90 -2.44
N VAL A 19 2.78 12.39 -2.74
CA VAL A 19 3.85 12.23 -1.75
C VAL A 19 4.37 13.61 -1.33
N ASP A 20 4.41 14.59 -2.23
CA ASP A 20 4.82 15.96 -1.92
C ASP A 20 3.88 16.64 -0.90
N THR A 21 2.60 16.25 -0.84
CA THR A 21 1.62 16.76 0.14
C THR A 21 1.40 15.84 1.34
N PHE A 22 2.16 14.76 1.46
CA PHE A 22 1.93 13.65 2.40
C PHE A 22 1.70 14.09 3.86
N GLU A 23 2.46 15.06 4.36
CA GLU A 23 2.38 15.52 5.76
C GLU A 23 1.05 16.19 6.09
N SER A 24 0.45 16.87 5.10
CA SER A 24 -0.84 17.54 5.24
C SER A 24 -2.04 16.60 5.09
N GLU A 25 -1.80 15.37 4.62
CA GLU A 25 -2.86 14.39 4.40
C GLU A 25 -3.35 13.75 5.70
N SER A 26 -4.59 13.25 5.67
CA SER A 26 -5.10 12.48 6.80
C SER A 26 -4.28 11.21 7.03
N ARG A 27 -4.23 10.73 8.27
CA ARG A 27 -3.56 9.44 8.61
C ARG A 27 -3.98 8.32 7.67
N ALA A 28 -5.27 8.20 7.36
CA ALA A 28 -5.76 7.14 6.47
C ALA A 28 -5.14 7.23 5.07
N VAL A 29 -5.01 8.45 4.53
CA VAL A 29 -4.41 8.71 3.21
C VAL A 29 -2.90 8.47 3.25
N GLN A 30 -2.18 8.97 4.27
CA GLN A 30 -0.75 8.69 4.47
C GLN A 30 -0.43 7.20 4.41
N LEU A 31 -1.26 6.38 5.08
CA LEU A 31 -1.09 4.93 5.11
C LEU A 31 -1.35 4.26 3.76
N GLN A 32 -2.30 4.78 2.98
CA GLN A 32 -2.56 4.31 1.62
C GLN A 32 -1.46 4.73 0.67
N LEU A 33 -0.99 5.97 0.74
CA LEU A 33 0.14 6.47 -0.05
C LEU A 33 1.39 5.63 0.22
N LEU A 34 1.74 5.42 1.49
CA LEU A 34 2.87 4.57 1.87
C LEU A 34 2.76 3.16 1.28
N THR A 35 1.57 2.54 1.36
CA THR A 35 1.34 1.20 0.81
C THR A 35 1.37 1.19 -0.72
N ALA A 36 0.79 2.20 -1.37
CA ALA A 36 0.76 2.34 -2.82
C ALA A 36 2.16 2.53 -3.40
N THR A 37 2.96 3.43 -2.81
CA THR A 37 4.35 3.67 -3.23
C THR A 37 5.19 2.40 -3.12
N VAL A 38 5.07 1.64 -2.02
CA VAL A 38 5.75 0.35 -1.88
C VAL A 38 5.29 -0.66 -2.94
N LYS A 39 3.99 -0.72 -3.24
CA LYS A 39 3.46 -1.60 -4.30
C LYS A 39 4.00 -1.24 -5.69
N VAL A 40 4.07 0.06 -6.00
CA VAL A 40 4.62 0.52 -7.28
C VAL A 40 6.11 0.22 -7.36
N PHE A 41 6.87 0.42 -6.28
CA PHE A 41 8.28 0.01 -6.20
C PHE A 41 8.49 -1.48 -6.45
N LEU A 42 7.67 -2.35 -5.85
CA LEU A 42 7.77 -3.79 -6.06
C LEU A 42 7.45 -4.24 -7.51
N LYS A 43 6.67 -3.43 -8.25
CA LYS A 43 6.33 -3.70 -9.66
C LYS A 43 7.34 -3.08 -10.63
N ASN A 44 7.87 -1.89 -10.33
CA ASN A 44 8.82 -1.16 -11.16
C ASN A 44 9.91 -0.50 -10.29
N PRO A 45 10.92 -1.27 -9.84
CA PRO A 45 11.92 -0.76 -8.90
C PRO A 45 12.86 0.28 -9.52
N ILE A 46 12.97 0.34 -10.86
CA ILE A 46 13.84 1.30 -11.55
C ILE A 46 13.23 2.70 -11.45
N ASN A 47 11.95 2.85 -11.82
CA ASN A 47 11.32 4.17 -11.89
C ASN A 47 10.75 4.65 -10.55
N ALA A 48 10.50 3.75 -9.60
CA ALA A 48 9.88 4.10 -8.33
C ALA A 48 10.85 4.11 -7.13
N LYS A 49 12.15 3.98 -7.39
CA LYS A 49 13.18 4.01 -6.34
C LYS A 49 13.20 5.35 -5.58
N ASP A 50 13.15 6.46 -6.30
CA ASP A 50 13.32 7.77 -5.67
C ASP A 50 12.10 8.14 -4.83
N ILE A 51 10.90 7.89 -5.35
CA ILE A 51 9.65 8.14 -4.62
C ILE A 51 9.50 7.24 -3.39
N VAL A 52 9.94 5.97 -3.42
CA VAL A 52 9.85 5.09 -2.25
C VAL A 52 10.83 5.52 -1.15
N LEU A 53 12.02 5.99 -1.51
CA LEU A 53 12.96 6.55 -0.54
C LEU A 53 12.41 7.86 0.05
N HIS A 54 11.84 8.73 -0.78
CA HIS A 54 11.26 9.99 -0.33
C HIS A 54 10.08 9.77 0.63
N VAL A 55 9.14 8.88 0.30
CA VAL A 55 8.00 8.61 1.20
C VAL A 55 8.46 8.00 2.52
N PHE A 56 9.52 7.17 2.53
CA PHE A 56 10.06 6.63 3.78
C PHE A 56 10.75 7.70 4.61
N GLU A 57 11.46 8.63 3.99
CA GLU A 57 12.09 9.75 4.69
C GLU A 57 11.04 10.60 5.42
N ILE A 58 10.03 11.09 4.69
CA ILE A 58 8.99 11.94 5.29
C ILE A 58 8.13 11.16 6.28
N ALA A 59 7.80 9.88 5.99
CA ALA A 59 6.98 9.07 6.88
C ALA A 59 7.69 8.69 8.19
N THR A 60 9.02 8.60 8.21
CA THR A 60 9.78 8.27 9.44
C THR A 60 10.18 9.49 10.24
N LYS A 61 10.43 10.64 9.58
CA LYS A 61 10.87 11.88 10.25
C LYS A 61 9.72 12.80 10.63
N ASN A 62 8.73 12.97 9.75
CA ASN A 62 7.76 14.07 9.83
C ASN A 62 6.32 13.58 10.12
N ALA A 63 6.03 12.29 9.99
CA ALA A 63 4.69 11.80 10.30
C ALA A 63 4.37 11.92 11.80
N ASP A 64 3.29 12.60 12.15
CA ASP A 64 2.83 12.75 13.55
C ASP A 64 2.36 11.41 14.14
N SER A 65 1.70 10.58 13.31
CA SER A 65 1.12 9.32 13.76
C SER A 65 2.19 8.23 13.98
N PRO A 66 2.30 7.65 15.18
CA PRO A 66 3.22 6.52 15.41
C PRO A 66 2.91 5.31 14.54
N ASP A 67 1.65 5.06 14.20
CA ASP A 67 1.25 3.95 13.30
C ASP A 67 1.82 4.12 11.88
N VAL A 68 1.91 5.37 11.39
CA VAL A 68 2.50 5.65 10.07
C VAL A 68 4.00 5.37 10.10
N ARG A 69 4.70 5.83 11.14
CA ARG A 69 6.14 5.58 11.33
C ARG A 69 6.45 4.10 11.43
N ASP A 70 5.71 3.37 12.26
CA ASP A 70 5.91 1.94 12.47
C ASP A 70 5.69 1.15 11.17
N ARG A 71 4.63 1.48 10.43
CA ARG A 71 4.36 0.89 9.11
C ARG A 71 5.49 1.16 8.11
N ALA A 72 6.03 2.36 8.10
CA ALA A 72 7.16 2.72 7.24
C ALA A 72 8.40 1.88 7.59
N PHE A 73 8.73 1.72 8.87
CA PHE A 73 9.85 0.86 9.30
C PHE A 73 9.65 -0.62 8.97
N ILE A 74 8.42 -1.13 9.10
CA ILE A 74 8.10 -2.52 8.73
C ILE A 74 8.35 -2.75 7.23
N TYR A 75 7.83 -1.86 6.37
CA TYR A 75 8.08 -1.96 4.94
C TYR A 75 9.56 -1.80 4.60
N TRP A 76 10.25 -0.83 5.19
CA TRP A 76 11.70 -0.65 4.99
C TRP A 76 12.49 -1.91 5.31
N ARG A 77 12.24 -2.51 6.47
CA ARG A 77 12.92 -3.74 6.91
C ARG A 77 12.59 -4.90 5.99
N LEU A 78 11.33 -5.06 5.59
CA LEU A 78 10.90 -6.12 4.68
C LEU A 78 11.60 -6.01 3.32
N LEU A 79 11.61 -4.82 2.72
CA LEU A 79 12.29 -4.54 1.45
C LEU A 79 13.81 -4.73 1.53
N SER A 80 14.42 -4.32 2.65
CA SER A 80 15.88 -4.41 2.83
C SER A 80 16.36 -5.82 3.17
N THR A 81 15.47 -6.69 3.70
CA THR A 81 15.83 -8.05 4.14
C THR A 81 15.58 -9.08 3.04
N ASP A 82 14.39 -9.06 2.44
CA ASP A 82 14.02 -10.02 1.40
C ASP A 82 12.96 -9.42 0.45
N PRO A 83 13.40 -8.92 -0.73
CA PRO A 83 12.50 -8.41 -1.75
C PRO A 83 11.50 -9.45 -2.27
N LYS A 84 11.85 -10.74 -2.30
CA LYS A 84 10.93 -11.79 -2.77
C LYS A 84 9.82 -12.03 -1.76
N ALA A 85 10.14 -12.09 -0.48
CA ALA A 85 9.13 -12.13 0.58
C ALA A 85 8.26 -10.87 0.57
N ALA A 86 8.85 -9.69 0.31
CA ALA A 86 8.10 -8.44 0.20
C ALA A 86 7.02 -8.49 -0.89
N ILE A 87 7.34 -9.03 -2.07
CA ILE A 87 6.38 -9.25 -3.15
C ILE A 87 5.25 -10.16 -2.66
N GLN A 88 5.57 -11.31 -2.06
CA GLN A 88 4.56 -12.28 -1.61
C GLN A 88 3.62 -11.70 -0.54
N VAL A 89 4.14 -10.89 0.38
CA VAL A 89 3.36 -10.31 1.46
C VAL A 89 2.52 -9.12 0.96
N VAL A 90 3.16 -8.15 0.30
CA VAL A 90 2.54 -6.86 -0.03
C VAL A 90 1.64 -6.94 -1.27
N LEU A 91 1.99 -7.80 -2.24
CA LEU A 91 1.20 -8.03 -3.45
C LEU A 91 0.30 -9.27 -3.34
N SER A 92 0.13 -9.82 -2.14
CA SER A 92 -0.80 -10.92 -1.90
C SER A 92 -2.22 -10.54 -2.36
N PRO A 93 -2.95 -11.47 -3.01
CA PRO A 93 -4.34 -11.22 -3.37
C PRO A 93 -5.15 -11.04 -2.08
N LYS A 94 -5.93 -9.96 -2.01
CA LYS A 94 -6.86 -9.74 -0.91
C LYS A 94 -7.90 -10.85 -0.95
N LYS A 95 -7.97 -11.67 0.11
CA LYS A 95 -9.01 -12.71 0.24
C LYS A 95 -10.39 -12.05 0.10
N ALA A 96 -11.26 -12.64 -0.71
CA ALA A 96 -12.65 -12.20 -0.81
C ALA A 96 -13.32 -12.37 0.56
N VAL A 97 -14.03 -11.33 1.00
CA VAL A 97 -14.87 -11.42 2.20
C VAL A 97 -16.14 -12.14 1.77
N GLU A 98 -16.29 -13.39 2.17
CA GLU A 98 -17.57 -14.10 2.06
C GLU A 98 -18.50 -13.52 3.12
N PHE A 99 -19.49 -12.74 2.68
CA PHE A 99 -20.57 -12.29 3.54
C PHE A 99 -21.58 -13.43 3.63
N GLU A 100 -21.59 -14.16 4.74
CA GLU A 100 -22.75 -14.98 5.08
C GLU A 100 -23.88 -14.04 5.48
N ASP A 101 -24.82 -13.81 4.55
CA ASP A 101 -26.06 -13.07 4.82
C ASP A 101 -27.01 -13.96 5.64
N ASN A 102 -26.69 -14.16 6.92
CA ASN A 102 -27.55 -14.91 7.83
C ASN A 102 -28.65 -14.01 8.42
N ARG A 103 -29.51 -13.46 7.56
CA ARG A 103 -30.69 -12.70 7.99
C ARG A 103 -31.95 -13.17 7.25
N TYR A 104 -32.80 -13.83 8.03
CA TYR A 104 -34.22 -14.16 7.83
C TYR A 104 -34.54 -15.43 7.01
N SER A 105 -34.45 -16.59 7.65
CA SER A 105 -35.46 -17.65 7.46
C SER A 105 -36.54 -17.50 8.53
N TYR A 106 -37.58 -16.71 8.25
CA TYR A 106 -38.81 -16.77 9.04
C TYR A 106 -39.63 -17.96 8.57
N THR A 107 -39.83 -18.96 9.43
CA THR A 107 -40.84 -20.01 9.25
C THR A 107 -42.03 -19.67 10.14
N PRO A 108 -43.22 -19.35 9.58
CA PRO A 108 -44.41 -19.17 10.40
C PRO A 108 -44.80 -20.51 11.04
N GLU A 109 -44.92 -20.52 12.37
CA GLU A 109 -45.53 -21.62 13.10
C GLU A 109 -47.03 -21.70 12.74
N VAL A 110 -47.50 -22.92 12.47
CA VAL A 110 -48.89 -23.25 12.10
C VAL A 110 -49.71 -23.49 13.36
#